data_AF-A0A942NT26-F1
#
_entry.id   AF-A0A942NT26-F1
#
_cell.length_a   1.000
_cell.length_b   1.000
_cell.length_c   1.000
_cell.angle_alpha   90.00
_cell.angle_beta   90.00
_cell.angle_gamma   90.00
#
_symmetry.space_group_name_H-M   'P 1'
#
loop_
_entity.id
_entity.type
_entity.pdbx_description
1 polymer ?
#
loop_
_entity_poly.entity_id
_entity_poly.type
_entity_poly.pdbx_seq_one_letter_code
_entity_poly.pdbx_strand_id
1 'polypeptide(L)'
;MKLLLKYLSSCWFLNNPADLVPPGSFMWKNVSFYIISGCIVEGLISDPADGTLEVLGRFIMAFSSIAVLLLFEKKWHYFNQLYTSIFVCENFIMTLAVGAEMLDLWMTMQHIEAREEINIAAATFLVVWYIAIVSYIFRQFFNYRTSVSVIFAFSYFVLTYGVPMLLMDI
;
A
#
# COMPACT_ATOMS: atom_id res chain seq x y z
N MET A 1 -15.58 8.38 -10.45
CA MET A 1 -16.18 7.63 -9.32
C MET A 1 -16.40 6.14 -9.60
N LYS A 2 -17.07 5.72 -10.68
CA LYS A 2 -17.27 4.27 -10.97
C LYS A 2 -15.96 3.46 -11.04
N LEU A 3 -14.89 4.03 -11.58
CA LEU A 3 -13.59 3.36 -11.68
C LEU A 3 -12.91 3.17 -10.32
N LEU A 4 -12.87 4.22 -9.48
CA LEU A 4 -12.28 4.18 -8.14
C LEU A 4 -12.99 3.17 -7.23
N LEU A 5 -14.33 3.10 -7.29
CA LEU A 5 -15.10 2.09 -6.55
C LEU A 5 -14.79 0.66 -7.01
N LYS A 6 -14.55 0.44 -8.30
CA LYS A 6 -14.13 -0.87 -8.83
C LYS A 6 -12.71 -1.26 -8.38
N TYR A 7 -11.80 -0.28 -8.28
CA TYR A 7 -10.48 -0.53 -7.70
C TYR A 7 -10.57 -0.81 -6.20
N LEU A 8 -11.36 -0.05 -5.44
CA LEU A 8 -11.59 -0.31 -4.02
C LEU A 8 -12.18 -1.70 -3.77
N SER A 9 -13.14 -2.13 -4.59
CA SER A 9 -13.69 -3.49 -4.46
C SER A 9 -12.65 -4.56 -4.79
N SER A 10 -11.60 -4.25 -5.56
CA SER A 10 -10.47 -5.16 -5.79
C SER A 10 -9.64 -5.34 -4.52
N CYS A 11 -9.59 -4.33 -3.64
CA CYS A 11 -8.97 -4.43 -2.31
C CYS A 11 -9.79 -5.32 -1.33
N TRP A 12 -11.03 -5.67 -1.71
CA TRP A 12 -11.88 -6.65 -1.03
C TRP A 12 -11.97 -7.98 -1.78
N PHE A 13 -11.07 -8.23 -2.75
CA PHE A 13 -11.02 -9.45 -3.56
C PHE A 13 -12.25 -9.70 -4.46
N LEU A 14 -13.11 -8.68 -4.64
CA LEU A 14 -14.39 -8.84 -5.35
C LEU A 14 -14.26 -8.68 -6.88
N ASN A 15 -13.34 -7.83 -7.34
CA ASN A 15 -13.12 -7.57 -8.77
C ASN A 15 -11.71 -7.95 -9.19
N ASN A 16 -11.60 -8.42 -10.44
CA ASN A 16 -10.33 -8.71 -11.06
C ASN A 16 -9.63 -7.38 -11.45
N PRO A 17 -8.45 -7.07 -10.87
CA PRO A 17 -7.76 -5.82 -11.13
C PRO A 17 -7.12 -5.78 -12.53
N ALA A 18 -6.90 -6.93 -13.18
CA ALA A 18 -6.35 -7.01 -14.53
C ALA A 18 -7.35 -6.58 -15.63
N ASP A 19 -8.64 -6.55 -15.31
CA ASP A 19 -9.70 -6.11 -16.24
C ASP A 19 -9.92 -4.59 -16.19
N LEU A 20 -9.24 -3.89 -15.26
CA LEU A 20 -9.38 -2.46 -15.07
C LEU A 20 -8.29 -1.72 -15.84
N VAL A 21 -8.68 -1.01 -16.90
CA VAL A 21 -7.77 -0.17 -17.70
C VAL A 21 -7.92 1.29 -17.27
N PRO A 22 -6.99 1.86 -16.46
CA PRO A 22 -7.06 3.25 -16.08
C PRO A 22 -6.47 4.14 -17.19
N PRO A 23 -7.02 5.35 -17.42
CA PRO A 23 -6.35 6.34 -18.24
C PRO A 23 -5.09 6.84 -17.52
N GLY A 24 -4.02 7.17 -18.25
CA GLY A 24 -2.74 7.61 -17.65
C GLY A 24 -2.87 8.84 -16.74
N SER A 25 -3.86 9.71 -17.00
CA SER A 25 -4.18 10.84 -16.13
C SER A 25 -4.73 10.42 -14.77
N PHE A 26 -5.37 9.26 -14.65
CA PHE A 26 -5.86 8.72 -13.39
C PHE A 26 -4.71 8.16 -12.54
N MET A 27 -3.74 7.51 -13.17
CA MET A 27 -2.54 7.01 -12.49
C MET A 27 -1.77 8.15 -11.83
N TRP A 28 -1.45 9.21 -12.57
CA TRP A 28 -0.72 10.36 -12.04
C TRP A 28 -1.50 11.09 -10.94
N LYS A 29 -2.82 11.22 -11.05
CA LYS A 29 -3.64 11.77 -9.97
C LYS A 29 -3.57 10.92 -8.70
N ASN A 30 -3.55 9.60 -8.83
CA ASN A 30 -3.44 8.70 -7.69
C ASN A 30 -2.05 8.78 -7.03
N VAL A 31 -0.99 8.91 -7.82
CA VAL A 31 0.38 9.16 -7.34
C VAL A 31 0.47 10.48 -6.61
N SER A 32 0.00 11.57 -7.23
CA SER A 32 0.03 12.89 -6.60
C SER A 32 -0.79 12.89 -5.32
N PHE A 33 -1.95 12.21 -5.30
CA PHE A 33 -2.74 12.05 -4.10
C PHE A 33 -1.93 11.32 -3.02
N TYR A 34 -1.35 10.16 -3.32
CA TYR A 34 -0.52 9.38 -2.40
C TYR A 34 0.62 10.20 -1.79
N ILE A 35 1.40 10.90 -2.63
CA ILE A 35 2.56 11.68 -2.17
C ILE A 35 2.09 12.84 -1.29
N ILE A 36 1.09 13.61 -1.74
CA ILE A 36 0.60 14.77 -0.99
C ILE A 36 -0.03 14.31 0.34
N SER A 37 -0.90 13.29 0.32
CA SER A 37 -1.53 12.78 1.53
C SER A 37 -0.50 12.17 2.47
N GLY A 38 0.46 11.40 1.94
CA GLY A 38 1.52 10.78 2.72
C GLY A 38 2.38 11.83 3.41
N CYS A 39 2.88 12.83 2.69
CA CYS A 39 3.69 13.89 3.29
C CYS A 39 2.94 14.69 4.37
N ILE A 40 1.63 14.91 4.18
CA ILE A 40 0.80 15.58 5.20
C ILE A 40 0.65 14.69 6.43
N VAL A 41 0.34 13.41 6.27
CA VAL A 41 0.11 12.49 7.40
C VAL A 41 1.40 12.22 8.14
N GLU A 42 2.46 11.80 7.46
CA GLU A 42 3.73 11.49 8.11
C GLU A 42 4.36 12.76 8.67
N GLY A 43 4.25 13.91 7.99
CA GLY A 43 4.69 15.19 8.54
C GLY A 43 3.85 15.73 9.72
N LEU A 44 2.69 15.13 10.03
CA LEU A 44 1.93 15.38 11.27
C LEU A 44 2.35 14.44 12.40
N ILE A 45 2.88 13.26 12.07
CA ILE A 45 3.31 12.23 13.04
C ILE A 45 4.77 12.46 13.46
N SER A 46 5.64 12.79 12.50
CA SER A 46 7.08 13.01 12.67
C SER A 46 7.49 14.42 12.23
N ASP A 47 8.80 14.71 12.31
CA ASP A 47 9.33 15.92 11.68
C ASP A 47 8.98 15.92 10.17
N PRO A 48 8.54 17.06 9.60
CA PRO A 48 8.09 17.12 8.20
C PRO A 48 9.14 16.69 7.17
N ALA A 49 10.41 16.86 7.51
CA ALA A 49 11.53 16.44 6.69
C ALA A 49 11.64 14.91 6.62
N ASP A 50 11.60 14.24 7.77
CA ASP A 50 11.70 12.78 7.86
C ASP A 50 10.46 12.11 7.27
N GLY A 51 9.27 12.61 7.59
CA GLY A 51 8.02 12.08 7.05
C GLY A 51 7.95 12.23 5.52
N THR A 52 8.46 13.32 4.96
CA THR A 52 8.55 13.48 3.50
C THR A 52 9.54 12.51 2.87
N LEU A 53 10.70 12.32 3.50
CA LEU A 53 11.71 11.35 3.04
C LEU A 53 11.14 9.93 3.07
N GLU A 54 10.33 9.59 4.06
CA GLU A 54 9.76 8.25 4.21
C GLU A 54 8.78 7.93 3.09
N VAL A 55 7.87 8.87 2.82
CA VAL A 55 6.87 8.76 1.76
C VAL A 55 7.55 8.68 0.40
N LEU A 56 8.58 9.49 0.16
CA LEU A 56 9.34 9.46 -1.08
C LEU A 56 10.14 8.16 -1.23
N GLY A 57 10.75 7.66 -0.15
CA GLY A 57 11.47 6.39 -0.12
C GLY A 57 10.54 5.23 -0.45
N ARG A 58 9.40 5.11 0.23
CA ARG A 58 8.35 4.13 -0.06
C ARG A 58 7.88 4.22 -1.51
N PHE A 59 7.63 5.44 -2.00
CA PHE A 59 7.21 5.66 -3.39
C PHE A 59 8.25 5.16 -4.41
N ILE A 60 9.53 5.52 -4.24
CA ILE A 60 10.61 5.13 -5.15
C ILE A 60 10.81 3.60 -5.12
N MET A 61 10.79 3.00 -3.94
CA MET A 61 10.94 1.55 -3.77
C MET A 61 9.75 0.79 -4.37
N ALA A 62 8.52 1.25 -4.13
CA ALA A 62 7.33 0.67 -4.73
C ALA A 62 7.37 0.74 -6.26
N PHE A 63 7.68 1.93 -6.80
CA PHE A 63 7.72 2.16 -8.24
C PHE A 63 8.79 1.33 -8.93
N SER A 64 10.01 1.32 -8.39
CA SER A 64 11.13 0.54 -8.92
C SER A 64 10.86 -0.96 -8.83
N SER A 65 10.32 -1.46 -7.72
CA SER A 65 10.00 -2.88 -7.54
C SER A 65 8.97 -3.37 -8.57
N ILE A 66 7.89 -2.60 -8.77
CA ILE A 66 6.85 -2.94 -9.77
C ILE A 66 7.42 -2.86 -11.18
N ALA A 67 8.21 -1.82 -11.49
CA ALA A 67 8.83 -1.67 -12.80
C ALA A 67 9.77 -2.84 -13.12
N VAL A 68 10.64 -3.22 -12.18
CA VAL A 68 11.56 -4.35 -12.32
C VAL A 68 10.80 -5.66 -12.50
N LEU A 69 9.78 -5.93 -11.69
CA LEU A 69 8.95 -7.14 -11.81
C LEU A 69 8.30 -7.25 -13.19
N LEU A 70 7.74 -6.15 -13.71
CA LEU A 70 7.10 -6.14 -15.04
C LEU A 70 8.09 -6.28 -16.20
N LEU A 71 9.32 -5.78 -16.04
CA LEU A 71 10.39 -5.99 -17.02
C LEU A 71 10.83 -7.46 -17.06
N PHE A 72 10.97 -8.11 -15.91
CA PHE A 72 11.28 -9.55 -15.83
C PHE A 72 10.20 -10.41 -16.49
N GLU A 73 8.93 -10.08 -16.24
CA GLU A 73 7.78 -10.79 -16.80
C GLU A 73 7.45 -10.39 -18.24
N LYS A 74 8.21 -9.46 -18.85
CA LYS A 74 8.00 -8.93 -20.21
C LYS A 74 6.57 -8.40 -20.46
N LYS A 75 5.90 -7.93 -19.39
CA LYS A 75 4.49 -7.49 -19.38
C LYS A 75 4.35 -5.98 -19.21
N TRP A 76 5.26 -5.20 -19.79
CA TRP A 76 5.32 -3.74 -19.63
C TRP A 76 4.00 -3.00 -19.94
N HIS A 77 3.17 -3.55 -20.85
CA HIS A 77 1.87 -2.95 -21.17
C HIS A 77 0.91 -2.85 -19.98
N TYR A 78 1.05 -3.73 -18.98
CA TYR A 78 0.24 -3.74 -17.77
C TYR A 78 0.71 -2.75 -16.70
N PHE A 79 1.78 -1.99 -16.94
CA PHE A 79 2.38 -1.08 -15.95
C PHE A 79 1.35 -0.15 -15.31
N ASN A 80 0.62 0.61 -16.11
CA ASN A 80 -0.37 1.57 -15.59
C ASN A 80 -1.49 0.89 -14.78
N GLN A 81 -1.89 -0.33 -15.16
CA GLN A 81 -2.97 -1.07 -14.50
C GLN A 81 -2.50 -1.59 -13.15
N LEU A 82 -1.41 -2.37 -13.14
CA LEU A 82 -0.84 -2.99 -11.94
C LEU A 82 -0.47 -1.92 -10.90
N TYR A 83 0.20 -0.87 -11.36
CA TYR A 83 0.62 0.23 -10.50
C TYR A 83 -0.58 0.97 -9.89
N THR A 84 -1.61 1.28 -10.69
CA THR A 84 -2.84 1.91 -10.18
C THR A 84 -3.56 1.02 -9.18
N SER A 85 -3.67 -0.29 -9.45
CA SER A 85 -4.31 -1.24 -8.52
C SER A 85 -3.64 -1.26 -7.16
N ILE A 86 -2.31 -1.34 -7.14
CA ILE A 86 -1.54 -1.39 -5.89
C ILE A 86 -1.68 -0.08 -5.13
N PHE A 87 -1.44 1.07 -5.77
CA PHE A 87 -1.50 2.37 -5.09
C PHE A 87 -2.91 2.75 -4.61
N VAL A 88 -3.98 2.36 -5.33
CA VAL A 88 -5.35 2.59 -4.81
C VAL A 88 -5.58 1.76 -3.54
N CYS A 89 -5.15 0.50 -3.52
CA CYS A 89 -5.29 -0.32 -2.32
C CYS A 89 -4.36 0.11 -1.19
N GLU A 90 -3.19 0.63 -1.51
CA GLU A 90 -2.29 1.22 -0.53
C GLU A 90 -2.91 2.46 0.12
N ASN A 91 -3.46 3.39 -0.68
CA ASN A 91 -4.20 4.54 -0.15
C ASN A 91 -5.37 4.12 0.76
N PHE A 92 -6.08 3.04 0.40
CA PHE A 92 -7.14 2.48 1.22
C PHE A 92 -6.63 1.95 2.56
N ILE A 93 -5.56 1.15 2.56
CA ILE A 93 -4.95 0.61 3.79
C ILE A 93 -4.36 1.74 4.64
N MET A 94 -3.73 2.74 4.05
CA MET A 94 -3.19 3.90 4.75
C MET A 94 -4.30 4.69 5.46
N THR A 95 -5.46 4.84 4.82
CA THR A 95 -6.63 5.49 5.44
C THR A 95 -7.13 4.69 6.66
N LEU A 96 -7.11 3.35 6.58
CA LEU A 96 -7.46 2.50 7.72
C LEU A 96 -6.42 2.58 8.83
N ALA A 97 -5.13 2.67 8.50
CA ALA A 97 -4.05 2.83 9.48
C ALA A 97 -4.19 4.14 10.25
N VAL A 98 -4.47 5.26 9.57
CA VAL A 98 -4.78 6.54 10.24
C VAL A 98 -5.97 6.40 11.21
N GLY A 99 -6.99 5.65 10.82
CA GLY A 99 -8.12 5.33 11.70
C GLY A 99 -7.73 4.51 12.93
N ALA A 100 -6.78 3.57 12.79
CA ALA A 100 -6.25 2.78 13.89
C ALA A 100 -5.45 3.65 14.87
N GLU A 101 -4.62 4.57 14.37
CA GLU A 101 -3.90 5.55 15.21
C GLU A 101 -4.86 6.49 15.95
N MET A 102 -5.93 6.97 15.29
CA MET A 102 -6.96 7.77 15.96
C MET A 102 -7.68 6.99 17.06
N LEU A 103 -7.93 5.69 16.85
CA LEU A 103 -8.48 4.81 17.87
C LEU A 103 -7.51 4.67 19.05
N ASP A 104 -6.22 4.50 18.77
CA ASP A 104 -5.17 4.42 19.79
C ASP A 104 -5.08 5.69 20.65
N LEU A 105 -5.13 6.87 20.04
CA LEU A 105 -5.21 8.15 20.74
C LEU A 105 -6.46 8.24 21.63
N TRP A 106 -7.62 7.81 21.11
CA TRP A 106 -8.86 7.82 21.88
C TRP A 106 -8.81 6.85 23.08
N MET A 107 -8.27 5.64 22.89
CA MET A 107 -8.06 4.67 23.97
C MET A 107 -7.07 5.18 25.02
N THR A 108 -6.05 5.95 24.59
CA THR A 108 -5.11 6.63 25.49
C THR A 108 -5.82 7.65 26.37
N MET A 109 -6.72 8.44 25.81
CA MET A 109 -7.51 9.42 26.58
C MET A 109 -8.49 8.75 27.57
N GLN A 110 -8.94 7.53 27.29
CA GLN A 110 -9.86 6.76 28.14
C GLN A 110 -9.14 5.81 29.12
N HIS A 111 -7.80 5.78 29.12
CA HIS A 111 -6.99 4.91 29.98
C HIS A 111 -7.37 3.42 29.93
N ILE A 112 -7.64 2.88 28.74
CA ILE A 112 -7.97 1.47 28.56
C ILE A 112 -6.69 0.62 28.69
N GLU A 113 -6.67 -0.35 29.62
CA GLU A 113 -5.50 -1.22 29.86
C GLU A 113 -5.15 -2.11 28.66
N ALA A 114 -6.14 -2.56 27.89
CA ALA A 114 -5.96 -3.41 26.72
C ALA A 114 -5.50 -2.68 25.44
N ARG A 115 -5.10 -1.40 25.54
CA ARG A 115 -4.72 -0.56 24.39
C ARG A 115 -3.62 -1.18 23.54
N GLU A 116 -2.54 -1.64 24.16
CA GLU A 116 -1.36 -2.15 23.47
C GLU A 116 -1.68 -3.40 22.65
N GLU A 117 -2.44 -4.34 23.23
CA GLU A 117 -2.87 -5.55 22.54
C GLU A 117 -3.76 -5.23 21.33
N ILE A 118 -4.70 -4.28 21.49
CA ILE A 118 -5.59 -3.86 20.41
C ILE A 118 -4.80 -3.19 19.28
N ASN A 119 -3.85 -2.30 19.60
CA ASN A 119 -3.06 -1.60 18.59
C ASN A 119 -2.16 -2.58 17.81
N ILE A 120 -1.46 -3.48 18.51
CA ILE A 120 -0.64 -4.52 17.87
C ILE A 120 -1.49 -5.44 16.99
N ALA A 121 -2.67 -5.85 17.47
CA ALA A 121 -3.58 -6.67 16.70
C ALA A 121 -4.08 -5.95 15.44
N ALA A 122 -4.44 -4.66 15.55
CA ALA A 122 -4.89 -3.85 14.43
C ALA A 122 -3.78 -3.67 13.38
N ALA A 123 -2.57 -3.31 13.81
CA ALA A 123 -1.42 -3.17 12.93
C ALA A 123 -1.09 -4.49 12.19
N THR A 124 -1.05 -5.61 12.93
CA THR A 124 -0.79 -6.94 12.36
C THR A 124 -1.87 -7.33 11.35
N PHE A 125 -3.15 -7.07 11.66
CA PHE A 125 -4.25 -7.33 10.75
C PHE A 125 -4.11 -6.53 9.45
N LEU A 126 -3.79 -5.24 9.53
CA LEU A 126 -3.62 -4.38 8.35
C LEU A 126 -2.46 -4.84 7.46
N VAL A 127 -1.33 -5.26 8.06
CA VAL A 127 -0.18 -5.80 7.31
C VAL A 127 -0.55 -7.11 6.60
N VAL A 128 -1.18 -8.05 7.31
CA VAL A 128 -1.62 -9.32 6.71
C VAL A 128 -2.63 -9.08 5.60
N TRP A 129 -3.56 -8.15 5.81
CA TRP A 129 -4.56 -7.78 4.82
C TRP A 129 -3.92 -7.15 3.57
N TYR A 130 -2.94 -6.27 3.74
CA TYR A 130 -2.19 -5.69 2.63
C TYR A 130 -1.45 -6.76 1.82
N ILE A 131 -0.72 -7.67 2.48
CA ILE A 131 -0.03 -8.77 1.80
C ILE A 131 -1.03 -9.65 1.03
N ALA A 132 -2.20 -9.92 1.62
CA ALA A 132 -3.26 -10.66 0.95
C ALA A 132 -3.74 -9.94 -0.32
N ILE A 133 -4.00 -8.62 -0.25
CA ILE A 133 -4.41 -7.81 -1.41
C ILE A 133 -3.35 -7.86 -2.52
N VAL A 134 -2.09 -7.56 -2.19
CA VAL A 134 -1.01 -7.52 -3.18
C VAL A 134 -0.79 -8.90 -3.80
N SER A 135 -0.83 -9.96 -2.99
CA SER A 135 -0.75 -11.34 -3.47
C SER A 135 -1.89 -11.68 -4.45
N TYR A 136 -3.12 -11.25 -4.14
CA TYR A 136 -4.25 -11.39 -5.05
C TYR A 136 -4.02 -10.63 -6.36
N ILE A 137 -3.56 -9.39 -6.31
CA ILE A 137 -3.25 -8.59 -7.49
C ILE A 137 -2.20 -9.31 -8.35
N PHE A 138 -1.07 -9.72 -7.78
CA PHE A 138 -0.03 -10.45 -8.52
C PHE A 138 -0.53 -11.76 -9.11
N ARG A 139 -1.36 -12.50 -8.38
CA ARG A 139 -1.99 -13.72 -8.89
C ARG A 139 -2.80 -13.44 -10.15
N GLN A 140 -3.61 -12.38 -10.17
CA GLN A 140 -4.47 -12.06 -11.31
C GLN A 140 -3.69 -11.53 -12.53
N PHE A 141 -2.67 -10.68 -12.32
CA PHE A 141 -1.88 -10.13 -13.44
C PHE A 141 -0.91 -11.14 -14.05
N PHE A 142 -0.29 -11.98 -13.21
CA PHE A 142 0.77 -12.89 -13.65
C PHE A 142 0.31 -14.34 -13.81
N ASN A 143 -0.94 -14.67 -13.46
CA ASN A 143 -1.46 -16.05 -13.43
C ASN A 143 -0.59 -16.99 -12.58
N TYR A 144 0.05 -16.45 -11.54
CA TYR A 144 0.88 -17.23 -10.63
C TYR A 144 0.05 -18.16 -9.75
N ARG A 145 0.70 -19.22 -9.24
CA ARG A 145 0.15 -20.01 -8.13
C ARG A 145 0.15 -19.14 -6.87
N THR A 146 -0.85 -19.34 -6.00
CA THR A 146 -1.02 -18.56 -4.76
C THR A 146 0.26 -18.45 -3.94
N SER A 147 1.01 -19.56 -3.79
CA SER A 147 2.27 -19.58 -3.03
C SER A 147 3.31 -18.60 -3.58
N VAL A 148 3.46 -18.55 -4.91
CA VAL A 148 4.42 -17.66 -5.58
C VAL A 148 3.99 -16.21 -5.44
N SER A 149 2.69 -15.93 -5.58
CA SER A 149 2.15 -14.58 -5.38
C SER A 149 2.35 -14.07 -3.96
N VAL A 150 2.19 -14.93 -2.95
CA VAL A 150 2.44 -14.55 -1.54
C VAL A 150 3.91 -14.23 -1.31
N ILE A 151 4.82 -15.03 -1.87
CA ILE A 151 6.27 -14.77 -1.76
C ILE A 151 6.62 -13.41 -2.39
N PHE A 152 6.12 -13.13 -3.61
CA PHE A 152 6.36 -11.83 -4.25
C PHE A 152 5.73 -10.67 -3.49
N ALA A 153 4.51 -10.83 -2.96
CA ALA A 153 3.84 -9.80 -2.17
C ALA A 153 4.59 -9.50 -0.87
N PHE A 154 5.09 -10.53 -0.19
CA PHE A 154 5.91 -10.37 1.01
C PHE A 154 7.24 -9.69 0.70
N SER A 155 7.95 -10.13 -0.35
CA SER A 155 9.20 -9.48 -0.79
C SER A 155 8.96 -8.02 -1.17
N TYR A 156 7.86 -7.73 -1.88
CA TYR A 156 7.47 -6.37 -2.23
C TYR A 156 7.19 -5.52 -0.98
N PHE A 157 6.50 -6.07 0.02
CA PHE A 157 6.24 -5.39 1.29
C PHE A 157 7.55 -5.06 2.02
N VAL A 158 8.48 -6.03 2.15
CA VAL A 158 9.78 -5.81 2.80
C VAL A 158 10.61 -4.76 2.06
N LEU A 159 10.63 -4.79 0.72
CA LEU A 159 11.35 -3.80 -0.07
C LEU A 159 10.73 -2.39 0.04
N THR A 160 9.41 -2.30 0.13
CA THR A 160 8.70 -1.02 0.12
C THR A 160 8.65 -0.38 1.50
N TYR A 161 8.45 -1.15 2.57
CA TYR A 161 8.31 -0.63 3.94
C TYR A 161 9.53 -0.93 4.81
N GLY A 162 10.09 -2.14 4.71
CA GLY A 162 11.21 -2.55 5.55
C GLY A 162 12.51 -1.80 5.22
N VAL A 163 12.84 -1.63 3.93
CA VAL A 163 14.08 -0.95 3.54
C VAL A 163 14.07 0.54 3.92
N PRO A 164 13.02 1.35 3.63
CA PRO A 164 13.00 2.74 4.06
C PRO A 164 13.07 2.91 5.57
N MET A 165 12.36 2.09 6.36
CA MET A 165 12.47 2.13 7.83
C MET A 165 13.89 1.86 8.31
N LEU A 166 14.55 0.83 7.77
CA LEU A 166 15.94 0.53 8.13
C LEU A 166 16.94 1.63 7.76
N LEU A 167 16.65 2.44 6.74
CA LEU A 167 17.50 3.56 6.33
C LEU A 167 17.29 4.81 7.20
N MET A 168 16.16 4.92 7.89
CA MET A 168 15.81 6.06 8.73
C MET A 168 16.19 5.87 10.20
N ASP A 169 16.29 4.62 10.65
CA ASP A 169 16.75 4.27 12.00
C ASP A 169 18.28 4.26 12.16
N ILE A 170 19.05 4.63 11.13
CA ILE A 170 20.53 4.71 11.12
C ILE A 170 21.01 6.15 11.26
#